data_AF-A0A6J2W4N9-F1
#
_entry.id   AF-A0A6J2W4N9-F1
#
_cell.length_a   1.000
_cell.length_b   1.000
_cell.length_c   1.000
_cell.angle_alpha   90.00
_cell.angle_beta   90.00
_cell.angle_gamma   90.00
#
_symmetry.space_group_name_H-M   'P 1'
#
loop_
_entity.id
_entity.type
_entity.pdbx_description
1 polymer ?
#
loop_
_entity_poly.entity_id
_entity_poly.type
_entity_poly.pdbx_seq_one_letter_code
_entity_poly.pdbx_strand_id
1 'polypeptide(L)'
;MKFAAVLILTISYFSGICEAYHEDKHDLKKLHYLLEPLVCDEVTARRGENVTLPCVLRTKPSHFKVKWTKLEPTPRGVENIILITNGHAQKQYGVLGPRAHLRQKHELDVSLRLTDLELEDDGRYRCELINGIDDESVEITLRIEGVVFPYQSKHGRYKLTHAEAKQACAEQDATLATYRQLYRAWTEGLDWCNAGWLIDGTVHYPILKPRAVCGGDLEPGIRSYGPKHRTKDHFDAFCFTSATTGSVFFIDRHLNFAEAVQACKEEGASLARVGQLYSAWHFQRLDRCDGGWLQDGSVRFPITSPRKNCGGLTEPSVRSFGYPNKHHRLYGAYCYR
;
A
#
# COMPACT_ATOMS: atom_id res chain seq x y z
N MET A 1 9.79 -62.46 -3.14
CA MET A 1 8.91 -61.30 -2.87
C MET A 1 9.59 -60.08 -3.46
N LYS A 2 8.97 -59.46 -4.47
CA LYS A 2 9.56 -58.42 -5.32
C LYS A 2 9.46 -57.06 -4.63
N PHE A 3 10.58 -56.36 -4.45
CA PHE A 3 10.60 -54.97 -3.99
C PHE A 3 10.29 -54.05 -5.19
N ALA A 4 9.16 -53.36 -5.15
CA ALA A 4 8.85 -52.29 -6.08
C ALA A 4 9.35 -50.97 -5.48
N ALA A 5 10.39 -50.40 -6.08
CA ALA A 5 10.84 -49.04 -5.79
C ALA A 5 9.82 -48.06 -6.41
N VAL A 6 9.07 -47.35 -5.56
CA VAL A 6 8.20 -46.25 -6.00
C VAL A 6 9.05 -45.00 -6.10
N LEU A 7 9.41 -44.62 -7.33
CA LEU A 7 10.01 -43.32 -7.64
C LEU A 7 8.90 -42.26 -7.49
N ILE A 8 8.94 -41.47 -6.40
CA ILE A 8 8.07 -40.30 -6.26
C ILE A 8 8.70 -39.18 -7.09
N LEU A 9 8.24 -39.03 -8.34
CA LEU A 9 8.51 -37.85 -9.16
C LEU A 9 7.73 -36.67 -8.56
N THR A 10 8.42 -35.78 -7.85
CA THR A 10 7.86 -34.49 -7.45
C THR A 10 7.75 -33.61 -8.70
N ILE A 11 6.58 -33.62 -9.33
CA ILE A 11 6.22 -32.64 -10.35
C ILE A 11 6.02 -31.31 -9.63
N SER A 12 7.00 -30.42 -9.73
CA SER A 12 6.88 -29.02 -9.35
C SER A 12 5.90 -28.34 -10.29
N TYR A 13 4.62 -28.36 -9.93
CA TYR A 13 3.59 -27.55 -10.56
C TYR A 13 3.83 -26.07 -10.20
N PHE A 14 4.54 -25.36 -11.07
CA PHE A 14 4.39 -23.92 -11.20
C PHE A 14 2.97 -23.65 -11.70
N SER A 15 2.01 -23.41 -10.81
CA SER A 15 0.72 -22.85 -11.19
C SER A 15 0.87 -21.35 -11.39
N GLY A 16 1.44 -20.97 -12.53
CA GLY A 16 1.12 -19.69 -13.16
C GLY A 16 -0.24 -19.87 -13.84
N ILE A 17 -1.30 -19.36 -13.21
CA ILE A 17 -2.63 -19.30 -13.82
C ILE A 17 -3.15 -17.88 -13.67
N CYS A 18 -2.95 -17.10 -14.73
CA CYS A 18 -3.82 -16.01 -15.12
C CYS A 18 -4.48 -16.51 -16.42
N GLU A 19 -5.24 -17.61 -16.34
CA GLU A 19 -6.07 -18.05 -17.45
C GLU A 19 -7.39 -17.28 -17.40
N ALA A 20 -7.51 -16.38 -18.37
CA ALA A 20 -8.74 -16.04 -19.10
C ALA A 20 -10.05 -16.02 -18.28
N TYR A 21 -10.35 -14.86 -17.69
CA TYR A 21 -11.72 -14.35 -17.65
C TYR A 21 -11.85 -13.24 -18.70
N HIS A 22 -11.95 -13.65 -19.97
CA HIS A 22 -12.32 -12.76 -21.06
C HIS A 22 -13.74 -13.11 -21.51
N GLU A 23 -14.73 -12.48 -20.87
CA GLU A 23 -16.09 -12.39 -21.40
C GLU A 23 -16.74 -11.12 -20.84
N ASP A 24 -16.46 -9.98 -21.48
CA ASP A 24 -17.50 -9.27 -22.22
C ASP A 24 -16.87 -8.31 -23.25
N LYS A 25 -17.50 -8.23 -24.42
CA LYS A 25 -17.06 -7.50 -25.61
C LYS A 25 -17.20 -5.99 -25.41
N HIS A 26 -16.09 -5.32 -25.15
CA HIS A 26 -15.83 -4.02 -25.76
C HIS A 26 -14.70 -4.21 -26.77
N ASP A 27 -14.84 -3.60 -27.95
CA ASP A 27 -13.84 -3.56 -29.04
C ASP A 27 -12.40 -3.51 -28.52
N LEU A 28 -11.75 -4.66 -28.33
CA LEU A 28 -10.31 -4.71 -28.08
C LEU A 28 -9.66 -4.36 -29.41
N LYS A 29 -9.45 -3.06 -29.62
CA LYS A 29 -8.72 -2.54 -30.78
C LYS A 29 -7.38 -3.27 -30.81
N LYS A 30 -7.23 -4.17 -31.78
CA LYS A 30 -6.01 -4.96 -31.97
C LYS A 30 -4.84 -3.99 -32.05
N LEU A 31 -3.85 -4.13 -31.17
CA LEU A 31 -2.68 -3.26 -31.17
C LEU A 31 -1.78 -3.58 -32.38
N HIS A 32 -1.54 -2.57 -33.21
CA HIS A 32 -0.69 -2.62 -34.40
C HIS A 32 0.74 -2.17 -34.08
N TYR A 33 0.89 -1.19 -33.19
CA TYR A 33 2.15 -0.55 -32.85
C TYR A 33 2.67 -0.97 -31.48
N LEU A 34 1.80 -1.16 -30.49
CA LEU A 34 2.21 -1.57 -29.14
C LEU A 34 2.12 -3.09 -28.96
N LEU A 35 3.05 -3.64 -28.19
CA LEU A 35 2.91 -5.00 -27.67
C LEU A 35 2.00 -4.98 -26.44
N GLU A 36 1.04 -5.91 -26.44
CA GLU A 36 0.24 -6.19 -25.25
C GLU A 36 1.15 -6.78 -24.15
N PRO A 37 1.03 -6.32 -22.90
CA PRO A 37 1.81 -6.86 -21.79
C PRO A 37 1.62 -8.38 -21.66
N LEU A 38 2.71 -9.14 -21.68
CA LEU A 38 2.69 -10.62 -21.71
C LEU A 38 2.31 -11.27 -20.35
N VAL A 39 2.09 -10.49 -19.29
CA VAL A 39 1.79 -10.96 -17.92
C VAL A 39 0.84 -9.95 -17.28
N CYS A 40 -0.16 -10.43 -16.51
CA CYS A 40 -1.26 -9.65 -15.90
C CYS A 40 -0.78 -8.26 -15.48
N ASP A 41 -1.56 -7.23 -15.81
CA ASP A 41 -1.26 -5.78 -15.84
C ASP A 41 -0.83 -5.13 -14.52
N GLU A 42 0.02 -5.78 -13.72
CA GLU A 42 0.51 -5.36 -12.42
C GLU A 42 2.01 -5.64 -12.26
N VAL A 43 2.78 -4.57 -12.04
CA VAL A 43 4.18 -4.62 -11.61
C VAL A 43 4.23 -4.30 -10.12
N THR A 44 4.84 -5.17 -9.33
CA THR A 44 4.96 -5.02 -7.88
C THR A 44 6.37 -4.58 -7.49
N ALA A 45 6.47 -3.61 -6.58
CA ALA A 45 7.74 -3.11 -6.04
C ALA A 45 7.56 -2.60 -4.60
N ARG A 46 8.65 -2.29 -3.91
CA ARG A 46 8.64 -1.68 -2.57
C ARG A 46 9.03 -0.22 -2.61
N ARG A 47 8.67 0.51 -1.55
CA ARG A 47 9.14 1.89 -1.35
C ARG A 47 10.67 1.95 -1.39
N GLY A 48 11.21 2.94 -2.11
CA GLY A 48 12.65 3.15 -2.32
C GLY A 48 13.26 2.29 -3.43
N GLU A 49 12.54 1.31 -3.98
CA GLU A 49 13.04 0.52 -5.11
C GLU A 49 12.92 1.29 -6.44
N ASN A 50 13.54 0.72 -7.48
CA ASN A 50 13.39 1.17 -8.86
C ASN A 50 12.54 0.15 -9.62
N VAL A 51 11.59 0.62 -10.44
CA VAL A 51 10.71 -0.26 -11.21
C VAL A 51 10.75 0.10 -12.69
N THR A 52 10.47 -0.87 -13.55
CA THR A 52 10.23 -0.64 -14.98
C THR A 52 8.80 -1.03 -15.31
N LEU A 53 8.02 -0.07 -15.80
CA LEU A 53 6.70 -0.31 -16.38
C LEU A 53 6.88 -0.62 -17.87
N PRO A 54 6.56 -1.85 -18.31
CA PRO A 54 6.85 -2.29 -19.66
C PRO A 54 6.00 -1.53 -20.68
N CYS A 55 6.65 -1.02 -21.72
CA CYS A 55 5.99 -0.57 -22.95
C CYS A 55 6.95 -0.75 -24.11
N VAL A 56 6.60 -1.66 -25.02
CA VAL A 56 7.47 -2.05 -26.13
C VAL A 56 6.70 -1.91 -27.43
N LEU A 57 7.35 -1.29 -28.41
CA LEU A 57 6.81 -1.16 -29.75
C LEU A 57 6.95 -2.49 -30.49
N ARG A 58 5.87 -2.95 -31.09
CA ARG A 58 5.87 -4.02 -32.09
C ARG A 58 6.42 -3.53 -33.43
N THR A 59 5.96 -2.36 -33.84
CA THR A 59 6.31 -1.73 -35.12
C THR A 59 6.59 -0.25 -34.86
N LYS A 60 7.72 0.26 -35.34
CA LYS A 60 8.12 1.66 -35.16
C LYS A 60 7.54 2.53 -36.29
N PRO A 61 6.58 3.46 -36.01
CA PRO A 61 6.10 4.40 -37.02
C PRO A 61 7.21 5.40 -37.42
N SER A 62 7.08 5.99 -38.62
CA SER A 62 8.03 7.02 -39.10
C SER A 62 8.02 8.28 -38.23
N HIS A 63 6.84 8.69 -37.78
CA HIS A 63 6.65 9.79 -36.85
C HIS A 63 5.74 9.33 -35.72
N PHE A 64 6.26 9.30 -34.49
CA PHE A 64 5.48 8.94 -33.32
C PHE A 64 5.94 9.70 -32.10
N LYS A 65 5.05 9.78 -31.11
CA LYS A 65 5.34 10.18 -29.75
C LYS A 65 4.77 9.12 -28.81
N VAL A 66 5.48 8.86 -27.73
CA VAL A 66 4.98 8.07 -26.60
C VAL A 66 4.80 9.01 -25.43
N LYS A 67 3.58 9.02 -24.87
CA LYS A 67 3.20 9.78 -23.68
C LYS A 67 2.97 8.80 -22.54
N TRP A 68 3.71 8.97 -21.45
CA TRP A 68 3.48 8.29 -20.19
C TRP A 68 2.67 9.19 -19.26
N THR A 69 1.54 8.69 -18.76
CA THR A 69 0.69 9.37 -17.78
C THR A 69 0.40 8.48 -16.58
N LYS A 70 0.22 9.08 -15.40
CA LYS A 70 -0.44 8.43 -14.26
C LYS A 70 -1.94 8.74 -14.30
N LEU A 71 -2.78 7.70 -14.21
CA LEU A 71 -4.22 7.80 -14.41
C LEU A 71 -4.99 8.25 -13.17
N GLU A 72 -4.48 7.98 -11.96
CA GLU A 72 -5.14 8.45 -10.74
C GLU A 72 -5.14 9.98 -10.66
N PRO A 73 -6.27 10.61 -10.28
CA PRO A 73 -6.35 12.06 -10.19
C PRO A 73 -5.41 12.59 -9.10
N THR A 74 -4.55 13.55 -9.46
CA THR A 74 -3.85 14.35 -8.44
C THR A 74 -4.76 15.49 -7.98
N PRO A 75 -4.50 16.09 -6.80
CA PRO A 75 -5.18 17.31 -6.39
C PRO A 75 -5.01 18.51 -7.34
N ARG A 76 -4.15 18.42 -8.37
CA ARG A 76 -3.75 19.54 -9.25
C ARG A 76 -3.86 19.23 -10.76
N GLY A 77 -5.01 18.75 -11.22
CA GLY A 77 -5.37 18.84 -12.65
C GLY A 77 -5.58 17.52 -13.40
N VAL A 78 -5.87 17.66 -14.69
CA VAL A 78 -6.64 16.69 -15.50
C VAL A 78 -5.76 15.71 -16.29
N GLU A 79 -4.42 15.87 -16.34
CA GLU A 79 -3.51 14.82 -16.83
C GLU A 79 -2.17 14.86 -16.09
N ASN A 80 -1.79 13.76 -15.44
CA ASN A 80 -0.48 13.62 -14.79
C ASN A 80 0.54 13.08 -15.78
N ILE A 81 0.90 13.90 -16.77
CA ILE A 81 1.97 13.57 -17.71
C ILE A 81 3.28 13.42 -16.92
N ILE A 82 3.98 12.32 -17.16
CA ILE A 82 5.25 11.98 -16.53
C ILE A 82 6.39 12.22 -17.52
N LEU A 83 6.22 11.72 -18.74
CA LEU A 83 7.28 11.71 -19.74
C LEU A 83 6.69 11.68 -21.15
N ILE A 84 7.26 12.45 -22.07
CA ILE A 84 6.97 12.36 -23.51
C ILE A 84 8.28 12.11 -24.26
N THR A 85 8.26 11.17 -25.20
CA THR A 85 9.42 10.84 -26.04
C THR A 85 9.04 10.58 -27.49
N ASN A 86 9.97 10.79 -28.41
CA ASN A 86 9.87 10.35 -29.82
C ASN A 86 10.89 9.23 -30.14
N GLY A 87 11.41 8.54 -29.11
CA GLY A 87 12.46 7.53 -29.24
C GLY A 87 13.89 8.07 -29.25
N HIS A 88 14.10 9.34 -29.63
CA HIS A 88 15.43 9.98 -29.66
C HIS A 88 15.62 11.00 -28.54
N ALA A 89 14.62 11.83 -28.31
CA ALA A 89 14.57 12.81 -27.23
C ALA A 89 13.45 12.45 -26.25
N GLN A 90 13.63 12.84 -24.99
CA GLN A 90 12.62 12.70 -23.95
C GLN A 90 12.48 14.01 -23.18
N LYS A 91 11.28 14.29 -22.68
CA LYS A 91 11.00 15.40 -21.80
C LYS A 91 10.16 14.93 -20.61
N GLN A 92 10.59 15.31 -19.42
CA GLN A 92 9.97 14.94 -18.14
C GLN A 92 8.97 16.02 -17.69
N TYR A 93 7.92 15.60 -16.99
CA TYR A 93 6.81 16.44 -16.55
C TYR A 93 6.29 16.00 -15.16
N GLY A 94 5.61 16.92 -14.48
CA GLY A 94 4.95 16.63 -13.21
C GLY A 94 5.90 16.27 -12.07
N VAL A 95 5.34 15.76 -10.97
CA VAL A 95 6.09 15.39 -9.75
C VAL A 95 6.95 14.15 -9.94
N LEU A 96 6.53 13.23 -10.82
CA LEU A 96 7.27 11.99 -11.12
C LEU A 96 8.39 12.21 -12.16
N GLY A 97 8.30 13.26 -12.98
CA GLY A 97 9.25 13.54 -14.06
C GLY A 97 10.72 13.46 -13.66
N PRO A 98 11.16 14.13 -12.57
CA PRO A 98 12.54 14.07 -12.10
C PRO A 98 13.06 12.67 -11.76
N ARG A 99 12.16 11.73 -11.41
CA ARG A 99 12.46 10.33 -11.07
C ARG A 99 12.16 9.36 -12.22
N ALA A 100 11.82 9.87 -13.41
CA ALA A 100 11.31 9.10 -14.54
C ALA A 100 12.25 9.13 -15.75
N HIS A 101 12.64 7.95 -16.23
CA HIS A 101 13.54 7.81 -17.37
C HIS A 101 13.05 6.71 -18.31
N LEU A 102 13.43 6.75 -19.58
CA LEU A 102 13.25 5.59 -20.45
C LEU A 102 14.30 4.52 -20.16
N ARG A 103 13.91 3.25 -20.20
CA ARG A 103 14.85 2.12 -20.03
C ARG A 103 15.78 1.95 -21.24
N GLN A 104 15.25 2.13 -22.47
CA GLN A 104 15.97 2.06 -23.75
C GLN A 104 16.94 0.88 -23.91
N LYS A 105 16.53 -0.36 -23.57
CA LYS A 105 17.41 -1.52 -23.82
C LYS A 105 17.61 -1.81 -25.31
N HIS A 106 16.69 -1.40 -26.17
CA HIS A 106 16.76 -1.48 -27.63
C HIS A 106 15.84 -0.41 -28.25
N GLU A 107 15.91 -0.18 -29.57
CA GLU A 107 15.18 0.92 -30.23
C GLU A 107 13.66 0.90 -30.07
N LEU A 108 13.08 -0.29 -29.91
CA LEU A 108 11.64 -0.47 -29.70
C LEU A 108 11.22 -0.37 -28.22
N ASP A 109 12.15 -0.18 -27.29
CA ASP A 109 11.89 -0.16 -25.86
C ASP A 109 11.63 1.25 -25.35
N VAL A 110 10.37 1.55 -25.10
CA VAL A 110 9.88 2.83 -24.57
C VAL A 110 9.35 2.68 -23.14
N SER A 111 9.80 1.64 -22.43
CA SER A 111 9.40 1.34 -21.06
C SER A 111 9.83 2.45 -20.09
N LEU A 112 8.94 2.79 -19.16
CA LEU A 112 9.19 3.80 -18.14
C LEU A 112 9.92 3.18 -16.96
N ARG A 113 11.10 3.70 -16.64
CA ARG A 113 11.83 3.42 -15.42
C ARG A 113 11.56 4.52 -14.41
N LEU A 114 10.97 4.15 -13.28
CA LEU A 114 10.80 5.03 -12.11
C LEU A 114 11.83 4.65 -11.05
N THR A 115 12.44 5.65 -10.43
CA THR A 115 13.43 5.47 -9.36
C THR A 115 12.93 5.98 -8.02
N ASP A 116 13.45 5.42 -6.93
CA ASP A 116 13.18 5.86 -5.55
C ASP A 116 11.66 5.96 -5.28
N LEU A 117 10.96 4.83 -5.37
CA LEU A 117 9.50 4.78 -5.30
C LEU A 117 8.95 5.31 -3.96
N GLU A 118 7.90 6.12 -4.04
CA GLU A 118 7.14 6.65 -2.92
C GLU A 118 5.80 5.91 -2.76
N LEU A 119 5.12 6.06 -1.62
CA LEU A 119 3.84 5.37 -1.36
C LEU A 119 2.75 5.83 -2.33
N GLU A 120 2.77 7.11 -2.69
CA GLU A 120 1.88 7.75 -3.64
C GLU A 120 2.13 7.33 -5.08
N ASP A 121 3.20 6.57 -5.38
CA ASP A 121 3.49 6.07 -6.71
C ASP A 121 2.61 4.86 -7.08
N ASP A 122 1.99 4.17 -6.12
CA ASP A 122 0.96 3.14 -6.39
C ASP A 122 -0.14 3.70 -7.30
N GLY A 123 -0.51 2.96 -8.35
CA GLY A 123 -1.50 3.45 -9.31
C GLY A 123 -1.38 2.84 -10.69
N ARG A 124 -2.27 3.26 -11.59
CA ARG A 124 -2.32 2.89 -13.00
C ARG A 124 -1.59 3.93 -13.83
N TYR A 125 -0.81 3.43 -14.76
CA TYR A 125 0.00 4.20 -15.67
C TYR A 125 -0.39 3.84 -17.09
N ARG A 126 -0.43 4.82 -17.97
CA ARG A 126 -0.73 4.61 -19.39
C ARG A 126 0.48 4.98 -20.23
N CYS A 127 0.87 4.06 -21.10
CA CYS A 127 1.77 4.31 -22.20
C CYS A 127 0.92 4.50 -23.46
N GLU A 128 0.89 5.72 -23.99
CA GLU A 128 0.09 6.08 -25.17
C GLU A 128 1.01 6.43 -26.33
N LEU A 129 0.91 5.70 -27.44
CA LEU A 129 1.58 6.00 -28.69
C LEU A 129 0.65 6.81 -29.59
N ILE A 130 1.16 7.94 -30.07
CA ILE A 130 0.46 8.91 -30.91
C ILE A 130 1.28 9.08 -32.19
N ASN A 131 0.71 8.75 -33.35
CA ASN A 131 1.36 8.92 -34.65
C ASN A 131 0.60 9.86 -35.62
N GLY A 132 -0.48 10.49 -35.15
CA GLY A 132 -1.30 11.43 -35.93
C GLY A 132 -2.37 10.78 -36.80
N ILE A 133 -2.46 9.44 -36.81
CA ILE A 133 -3.49 8.67 -37.51
C ILE A 133 -4.24 7.79 -36.52
N ASP A 134 -3.49 7.06 -35.69
CA ASP A 134 -3.99 6.15 -34.66
C ASP A 134 -3.34 6.46 -33.32
N ASP A 135 -4.16 6.41 -32.27
CA ASP A 135 -3.70 6.34 -30.89
C ASP A 135 -3.88 4.92 -30.37
N GLU A 136 -2.80 4.36 -29.84
CA GLU A 136 -2.78 3.06 -29.14
C GLU A 136 -2.27 3.27 -27.74
N SER A 137 -2.86 2.58 -26.76
CA SER A 137 -2.38 2.66 -25.40
C SER A 137 -2.40 1.31 -24.71
N VAL A 138 -1.44 1.12 -23.81
CA VAL A 138 -1.40 0.03 -22.85
C VAL A 138 -1.41 0.63 -21.46
N GLU A 139 -2.08 -0.05 -20.54
CA GLU A 139 -2.19 0.37 -19.14
C GLU A 139 -1.52 -0.64 -18.23
N ILE A 140 -0.74 -0.14 -17.28
CA ILE A 140 0.05 -0.93 -16.35
C ILE A 140 -0.24 -0.44 -14.94
N THR A 141 -0.58 -1.34 -14.03
CA THR A 141 -0.71 -1.03 -12.61
C THR A 141 0.65 -1.19 -11.93
N LEU A 142 1.16 -0.13 -11.29
CA LEU A 142 2.22 -0.24 -10.30
C LEU A 142 1.58 -0.47 -8.93
N ARG A 143 1.96 -1.57 -8.30
CA ARG A 143 1.63 -1.89 -6.92
C ARG A 143 2.84 -1.66 -6.02
N ILE A 144 2.65 -0.85 -4.99
CA ILE A 144 3.59 -0.81 -3.88
C ILE A 144 3.20 -1.88 -2.86
N GLU A 145 4.11 -2.80 -2.53
CA GLU A 145 3.87 -3.76 -1.44
C GLU A 145 3.76 -3.01 -0.11
N GLY A 146 2.78 -3.35 0.70
CA GLY A 146 2.54 -2.67 1.96
C GLY A 146 1.41 -3.25 2.76
N VAL A 147 1.11 -2.59 3.88
CA VAL A 147 0.11 -3.00 4.85
C VAL A 147 -0.83 -1.84 5.15
N VAL A 148 -2.13 -2.15 5.17
CA VAL A 148 -3.17 -1.22 5.63
C VAL A 148 -3.39 -1.39 7.11
N PHE A 149 -3.50 -0.28 7.83
CA PHE A 149 -3.82 -0.29 9.25
C PHE A 149 -4.86 0.78 9.62
N PRO A 150 -5.76 0.47 10.58
CA PRO A 150 -6.66 1.46 11.12
C PRO A 150 -5.93 2.44 12.04
N TYR A 151 -6.27 3.71 11.93
CA TYR A 151 -5.74 4.78 12.76
C TYR A 151 -6.88 5.62 13.36
N GLN A 152 -6.86 5.75 14.69
CA GLN A 152 -7.82 6.53 15.47
C GLN A 152 -7.10 7.68 16.17
N SER A 153 -7.73 8.85 16.21
CA SER A 153 -7.21 10.05 16.89
C SER A 153 -7.05 9.84 18.40
N LYS A 154 -6.06 10.52 18.98
CA LYS A 154 -5.89 10.65 20.44
C LYS A 154 -7.10 11.28 21.15
N HIS A 155 -7.93 12.00 20.41
CA HIS A 155 -9.16 12.63 20.89
C HIS A 155 -10.39 11.70 20.84
N GLY A 156 -10.20 10.42 20.50
CA GLY A 156 -11.24 9.41 20.46
C GLY A 156 -11.70 9.06 19.05
N ARG A 157 -12.78 8.28 18.98
CA ARG A 157 -13.36 7.74 17.76
C ARG A 157 -14.02 8.85 16.94
N TYR A 158 -13.83 8.82 15.62
CA TYR A 158 -14.49 9.69 14.64
C TYR A 158 -14.25 11.18 14.88
N LYS A 159 -12.97 11.56 14.87
CA LYS A 159 -12.51 12.92 15.19
C LYS A 159 -11.66 13.56 14.10
N LEU A 160 -11.51 12.91 12.94
CA LEU A 160 -10.69 13.42 11.84
C LEU A 160 -11.60 13.76 10.66
N THR A 161 -11.51 14.97 10.15
CA THR A 161 -11.91 15.31 8.78
C THR A 161 -11.01 14.60 7.77
N HIS A 162 -11.36 14.62 6.48
CA HIS A 162 -10.55 13.95 5.45
C HIS A 162 -9.12 14.50 5.38
N ALA A 163 -8.98 15.83 5.47
CA ALA A 163 -7.68 16.49 5.45
C ALA A 163 -6.84 16.14 6.67
N GLU A 164 -7.45 16.12 7.86
CA GLU A 164 -6.78 15.71 9.10
C GLU A 164 -6.41 14.24 9.09
N ALA A 165 -7.24 13.37 8.52
CA ALA A 165 -6.94 11.94 8.34
C ALA A 165 -5.73 11.73 7.43
N LYS A 166 -5.64 12.50 6.32
CA LYS A 166 -4.48 12.50 5.43
C LYS A 166 -3.21 12.92 6.17
N GLN A 167 -3.28 14.01 6.92
CA GLN A 167 -2.16 14.51 7.72
C GLN A 167 -1.74 13.51 8.81
N ALA A 168 -2.71 12.92 9.51
CA ALA A 168 -2.46 11.94 10.56
C ALA A 168 -1.75 10.70 10.03
N CYS A 169 -2.14 10.17 8.86
CA CYS A 169 -1.41 9.06 8.24
C CYS A 169 0.03 9.48 7.88
N ALA A 170 0.23 10.67 7.30
CA ALA A 170 1.56 11.18 6.95
C ALA A 170 2.50 11.29 8.17
N GLU A 171 1.98 11.78 9.30
CA GLU A 171 2.70 11.83 10.57
C GLU A 171 3.12 10.45 11.10
N GLN A 172 2.43 9.38 10.67
CA GLN A 172 2.73 8.00 11.02
C GLN A 172 3.59 7.26 9.98
N ASP A 173 4.24 7.96 9.04
CA ASP A 173 5.00 7.36 7.92
C ASP A 173 4.12 6.48 7.01
N ALA A 174 2.95 7.01 6.67
CA ALA A 174 1.93 6.35 5.87
C ALA A 174 1.16 7.35 5.00
N THR A 175 0.35 6.85 4.09
CA THR A 175 -0.64 7.64 3.33
C THR A 175 -2.05 7.14 3.65
N LEU A 176 -3.11 7.86 3.27
CA LEU A 176 -4.44 7.23 3.30
C LEU A 176 -4.46 6.08 2.29
N ALA A 177 -5.07 4.97 2.68
CA ALA A 177 -5.20 3.81 1.82
C ALA A 177 -6.14 4.12 0.63
N THR A 178 -5.85 3.48 -0.51
CA THR A 178 -6.81 3.36 -1.61
C THR A 178 -7.85 2.28 -1.29
N TYR A 179 -8.99 2.31 -1.97
CA TYR A 179 -9.97 1.22 -1.87
C TYR A 179 -9.35 -0.14 -2.25
N ARG A 180 -8.49 -0.18 -3.29
CA ARG A 180 -7.78 -1.40 -3.72
C ARG A 180 -6.88 -1.96 -2.62
N GLN A 181 -6.16 -1.09 -1.91
CA GLN A 181 -5.33 -1.49 -0.77
C GLN A 181 -6.20 -1.99 0.40
N LEU A 182 -7.31 -1.31 0.72
CA LEU A 182 -8.24 -1.77 1.76
C LEU A 182 -8.87 -3.13 1.41
N TYR A 183 -9.27 -3.32 0.16
CA TYR A 183 -9.81 -4.58 -0.35
C TYR A 183 -8.83 -5.73 -0.16
N ARG A 184 -7.56 -5.54 -0.55
CA ARG A 184 -6.50 -6.54 -0.33
C ARG A 184 -6.32 -6.86 1.15
N ALA A 185 -6.22 -5.84 1.99
CA ALA A 185 -6.08 -6.04 3.43
C ALA A 185 -7.26 -6.83 4.01
N TRP A 186 -8.49 -6.57 3.56
CA TRP A 186 -9.68 -7.33 3.94
C TRP A 186 -9.59 -8.80 3.47
N THR A 187 -9.20 -9.05 2.22
CA THR A 187 -8.99 -10.43 1.73
C THR A 187 -7.86 -11.17 2.45
N GLU A 188 -6.95 -10.43 3.08
CA GLU A 188 -5.83 -10.95 3.87
C GLU A 188 -6.13 -11.04 5.39
N GLY A 189 -7.36 -10.74 5.82
CA GLY A 189 -7.78 -10.94 7.21
C GLY A 189 -8.12 -9.67 8.01
N LEU A 190 -8.09 -8.48 7.41
CA LEU A 190 -8.47 -7.25 8.09
C LEU A 190 -9.98 -7.22 8.39
N ASP A 191 -10.32 -7.28 9.67
CA ASP A 191 -11.68 -7.10 10.21
C ASP A 191 -11.71 -5.90 11.16
N TRP A 192 -12.42 -4.83 10.79
CA TRP A 192 -12.47 -3.59 11.55
C TRP A 192 -13.84 -2.90 11.51
N CYS A 193 -14.39 -2.63 12.69
CA CYS A 193 -15.76 -2.10 12.85
C CYS A 193 -15.88 -0.59 12.69
N ASN A 194 -14.78 0.16 12.82
CA ASN A 194 -14.85 1.61 12.72
C ASN A 194 -14.69 2.05 11.26
N ALA A 195 -15.51 3.01 10.88
CA ALA A 195 -15.43 3.69 9.60
C ALA A 195 -14.21 4.60 9.51
N GLY A 196 -13.48 4.51 8.40
CA GLY A 196 -12.29 5.30 8.15
C GLY A 196 -12.30 5.96 6.78
N TRP A 197 -11.71 7.15 6.70
CA TRP A 197 -11.44 7.82 5.44
C TRP A 197 -10.46 7.03 4.57
N LEU A 198 -10.68 7.07 3.26
CA LEU A 198 -9.76 6.65 2.21
C LEU A 198 -9.22 7.85 1.42
N ILE A 199 -8.19 7.64 0.60
CA ILE A 199 -7.50 8.73 -0.11
C ILE A 199 -8.42 9.54 -1.03
N ASP A 200 -9.40 8.89 -1.66
CA ASP A 200 -10.41 9.50 -2.54
C ASP A 200 -11.53 10.22 -1.78
N GLY A 201 -11.46 10.24 -0.44
CA GLY A 201 -12.46 10.88 0.42
C GLY A 201 -13.76 10.10 0.54
N THR A 202 -13.77 8.83 0.17
CA THR A 202 -14.82 7.90 0.58
C THR A 202 -14.57 7.41 2.01
N VAL A 203 -15.60 6.80 2.61
CA VAL A 203 -15.56 6.28 3.98
C VAL A 203 -16.07 4.86 3.99
N HIS A 204 -15.23 3.96 4.47
CA HIS A 204 -15.47 2.51 4.43
C HIS A 204 -15.11 1.83 5.74
N TYR A 205 -15.53 0.58 5.91
CA TYR A 205 -15.05 -0.32 6.97
C TYR A 205 -15.15 -1.78 6.52
N PRO A 206 -14.07 -2.59 6.66
CA PRO A 206 -14.04 -3.99 6.26
C PRO A 206 -14.55 -4.92 7.37
N ILE A 207 -15.53 -5.78 7.09
CA ILE A 207 -16.02 -6.80 8.03
C ILE A 207 -15.79 -8.19 7.45
N LEU A 208 -15.10 -9.05 8.20
CA LEU A 208 -14.96 -10.47 7.88
C LEU A 208 -15.88 -11.35 8.73
N LYS A 209 -16.03 -11.05 10.02
CA LYS A 209 -16.90 -11.78 10.94
C LYS A 209 -18.14 -10.90 11.24
N PRO A 210 -19.30 -11.16 10.60
CA PRO A 210 -20.54 -10.41 10.83
C PRO A 210 -20.89 -10.34 12.31
N ARG A 211 -21.36 -9.17 12.76
CA ARG A 211 -21.72 -8.92 14.15
C ARG A 211 -22.66 -7.73 14.25
N ALA A 212 -23.68 -7.84 15.10
CA ALA A 212 -24.77 -6.87 15.23
C ALA A 212 -24.28 -5.41 15.36
N VAL A 213 -23.27 -5.18 16.20
CA VAL A 213 -22.70 -3.84 16.47
C VAL A 213 -21.95 -3.21 15.28
N CYS A 214 -21.70 -3.96 14.22
CA CYS A 214 -20.93 -3.53 13.05
C CYS A 214 -21.74 -3.57 11.75
N GLY A 215 -23.01 -3.18 11.82
CA GLY A 215 -23.91 -3.15 10.67
C GLY A 215 -24.79 -4.40 10.52
N GLY A 216 -25.15 -5.04 11.63
CA GLY A 216 -26.06 -6.18 11.64
C GLY A 216 -25.45 -7.48 11.10
N ASP A 217 -26.34 -8.40 10.73
CA ASP A 217 -26.01 -9.75 10.24
C ASP A 217 -25.81 -9.80 8.71
N LEU A 218 -25.44 -8.67 8.11
CA LEU A 218 -25.05 -8.62 6.70
C LEU A 218 -23.81 -9.49 6.49
N GLU A 219 -23.71 -10.08 5.29
CA GLU A 219 -22.56 -10.89 4.86
C GLU A 219 -21.21 -10.12 4.96
N PRO A 220 -20.07 -10.85 4.99
CA PRO A 220 -18.74 -10.26 4.95
C PRO A 220 -18.55 -9.33 3.74
N GLY A 221 -17.83 -8.23 3.95
CA GLY A 221 -17.54 -7.27 2.88
C GLY A 221 -17.06 -5.92 3.38
N ILE A 222 -16.66 -5.07 2.42
CA ILE A 222 -16.32 -3.67 2.68
C ILE A 222 -17.56 -2.82 2.55
N ARG A 223 -18.01 -2.26 3.68
CA ARG A 223 -19.23 -1.47 3.78
C ARG A 223 -18.90 0.00 3.56
N SER A 224 -19.83 0.74 2.96
CA SER A 224 -19.69 2.18 2.70
C SER A 224 -20.62 2.98 3.60
N TYR A 225 -20.18 4.15 4.02
CA TYR A 225 -21.03 5.16 4.68
C TYR A 225 -21.74 6.10 3.70
N GLY A 226 -21.63 5.83 2.38
CA GLY A 226 -22.17 6.66 1.32
C GLY A 226 -21.42 7.99 1.17
N PRO A 227 -21.97 8.96 0.41
CA PRO A 227 -21.37 10.28 0.25
C PRO A 227 -21.16 10.98 1.59
N LYS A 228 -19.99 11.63 1.75
CA LYS A 228 -19.60 12.38 2.95
C LYS A 228 -18.96 13.72 2.60
N HIS A 229 -19.19 14.69 3.48
CA HIS A 229 -18.57 16.01 3.41
C HIS A 229 -17.16 15.95 4.00
N ARG A 230 -16.16 16.00 3.13
CA ARG A 230 -14.72 15.90 3.49
C ARG A 230 -14.25 16.89 4.57
N THR A 231 -14.94 18.03 4.72
CA THR A 231 -14.59 19.10 5.68
C THR A 231 -15.50 19.18 6.90
N LYS A 232 -16.66 18.50 6.90
CA LYS A 232 -17.66 18.59 7.98
C LYS A 232 -17.87 17.28 8.71
N ASP A 233 -17.75 16.16 8.01
CA ASP A 233 -17.89 14.84 8.60
C ASP A 233 -16.56 14.39 9.22
N HIS A 234 -16.65 13.55 10.24
CA HIS A 234 -15.51 13.11 11.02
C HIS A 234 -15.53 11.60 11.16
N PHE A 235 -14.39 10.96 10.91
CA PHE A 235 -14.21 9.51 10.98
C PHE A 235 -12.81 9.17 11.50
N ASP A 236 -12.48 7.88 11.54
CA ASP A 236 -11.11 7.40 11.72
C ASP A 236 -10.41 7.42 10.35
N ALA A 237 -9.26 6.76 10.22
CA ALA A 237 -8.53 6.64 8.95
C ALA A 237 -8.09 5.20 8.71
N PHE A 238 -8.04 4.78 7.44
CA PHE A 238 -7.22 3.64 7.04
C PHE A 238 -5.95 4.17 6.40
N CYS A 239 -4.82 3.90 7.04
CA CYS A 239 -3.51 4.31 6.56
C CYS A 239 -2.81 3.13 5.87
N PHE A 240 -1.96 3.42 4.90
CA PHE A 240 -1.14 2.46 4.17
C PHE A 240 0.34 2.83 4.31
N THR A 241 1.17 1.84 4.63
CA THR A 241 2.63 1.99 4.68
C THR A 241 3.31 0.81 3.99
N SER A 242 4.60 0.95 3.69
CA SER A 242 5.41 -0.06 2.99
C SER A 242 6.59 -0.49 3.86
N ALA A 243 7.47 -1.33 3.31
CA ALA A 243 8.74 -1.66 3.94
C ALA A 243 9.53 -0.37 4.20
N THR A 244 10.06 -0.25 5.40
CA THR A 244 10.92 0.87 5.82
C THR A 244 12.37 0.41 5.84
N THR A 245 13.31 1.33 5.62
CA THR A 245 14.75 1.02 5.57
C THR A 245 15.39 0.82 6.94
N GLY A 246 14.74 1.30 8.01
CA GLY A 246 15.20 1.17 9.38
C GLY A 246 14.65 -0.06 10.09
N SER A 247 14.88 -0.10 11.41
CA SER A 247 14.50 -1.23 12.27
C SER A 247 13.73 -0.77 13.49
N VAL A 248 12.69 -1.53 13.85
CA VAL A 248 11.96 -1.33 15.12
C VAL A 248 12.51 -2.31 16.16
N PHE A 249 12.87 -1.80 17.33
CA PHE A 249 13.29 -2.61 18.48
C PHE A 249 12.54 -2.19 19.74
N PHE A 250 12.55 -3.04 20.77
CA PHE A 250 11.79 -2.83 21.99
C PHE A 250 12.71 -2.66 23.21
N ILE A 251 12.45 -1.62 24.01
CA ILE A 251 13.08 -1.40 25.31
C ILE A 251 12.17 -1.96 26.40
N ASP A 252 12.66 -3.00 27.08
CA ASP A 252 11.93 -3.76 28.10
C ASP A 252 12.09 -3.16 29.50
N ARG A 253 11.39 -2.04 29.73
CA ARG A 253 11.36 -1.32 31.01
C ARG A 253 9.94 -0.78 31.25
N HIS A 254 9.56 -0.59 32.51
CA HIS A 254 8.31 0.10 32.85
C HIS A 254 8.51 1.61 32.83
N LEU A 255 8.16 2.24 31.71
CA LEU A 255 8.42 3.65 31.43
C LEU A 255 7.10 4.42 31.32
N ASN A 256 7.11 5.66 31.79
CA ASN A 256 6.13 6.65 31.35
C ASN A 256 6.50 7.19 29.95
N PHE A 257 5.63 7.98 29.33
CA PHE A 257 5.86 8.45 27.96
C PHE A 257 7.16 9.27 27.81
N ALA A 258 7.45 10.16 28.77
CA ALA A 258 8.65 11.00 28.70
C ALA A 258 9.93 10.18 28.87
N GLU A 259 9.92 9.19 29.77
CA GLU A 259 11.00 8.23 29.95
C GLU A 259 11.20 7.36 28.71
N ALA A 260 10.13 6.95 28.03
CA ALA A 260 10.21 6.18 26.79
C ALA A 260 10.86 6.98 25.65
N VAL A 261 10.51 8.28 25.52
CA VAL A 261 11.19 9.19 24.58
C VAL A 261 12.68 9.26 24.87
N GLN A 262 13.05 9.42 26.14
CA GLN A 262 14.44 9.55 26.55
C GLN A 262 15.22 8.24 26.36
N ALA A 263 14.63 7.10 26.69
CA ALA A 263 15.24 5.79 26.53
C ALA A 263 15.55 5.48 25.06
N CYS A 264 14.65 5.80 24.11
CA CYS A 264 14.97 5.64 22.69
C CYS A 264 16.12 6.55 22.25
N LYS A 265 16.17 7.80 22.74
CA LYS A 265 17.24 8.75 22.40
C LYS A 265 18.62 8.29 22.90
N GLU A 266 18.67 7.70 24.10
CA GLU A 266 19.90 7.11 24.67
C GLU A 266 20.47 6.00 23.79
N GLU A 267 19.61 5.28 23.06
CA GLU A 267 19.97 4.25 22.08
C GLU A 267 20.20 4.81 20.65
N GLY A 268 20.30 6.13 20.49
CA GLY A 268 20.45 6.79 19.19
C GLY A 268 19.23 6.66 18.27
N ALA A 269 18.05 6.40 18.84
CA ALA A 269 16.80 6.16 18.15
C ALA A 269 15.73 7.20 18.53
N SER A 270 14.56 7.11 17.89
CA SER A 270 13.35 7.84 18.29
C SER A 270 12.23 6.85 18.59
N LEU A 271 11.17 7.27 19.30
CA LEU A 271 9.98 6.42 19.39
C LEU A 271 9.47 6.11 17.98
N ALA A 272 9.17 4.85 17.74
CA ALA A 272 8.64 4.39 16.47
C ALA A 272 7.28 5.04 16.19
N ARG A 273 7.04 5.36 14.93
CA ARG A 273 5.72 5.72 14.42
C ARG A 273 4.84 4.49 14.31
N VAL A 274 3.53 4.71 14.25
CA VAL A 274 2.57 3.61 14.08
C VAL A 274 2.81 2.86 12.78
N GLY A 275 3.03 3.57 11.65
CA GLY A 275 3.32 2.92 10.37
C GLY A 275 4.61 2.11 10.40
N GLN A 276 5.66 2.59 11.07
CA GLN A 276 6.90 1.84 11.25
C GLN A 276 6.69 0.55 12.05
N LEU A 277 5.85 0.58 13.11
CA LEU A 277 5.50 -0.63 13.86
C LEU A 277 4.73 -1.64 12.98
N TYR A 278 3.76 -1.19 12.18
CA TYR A 278 3.04 -2.05 11.25
C TYR A 278 3.94 -2.61 10.14
N SER A 279 4.86 -1.80 9.64
CA SER A 279 5.88 -2.21 8.67
C SER A 279 6.77 -3.32 9.24
N ALA A 280 7.32 -3.14 10.44
CA ALA A 280 8.13 -4.16 11.11
C ALA A 280 7.33 -5.44 11.43
N TRP A 281 6.09 -5.32 11.89
CA TRP A 281 5.20 -6.46 12.11
C TRP A 281 4.95 -7.27 10.83
N HIS A 282 4.68 -6.58 9.72
CA HIS A 282 4.34 -7.23 8.45
C HIS A 282 5.57 -7.81 7.73
N PHE A 283 6.62 -7.00 7.53
CA PHE A 283 7.78 -7.37 6.72
C PHE A 283 8.90 -8.06 7.50
N GLN A 284 9.10 -7.69 8.77
CA GLN A 284 10.17 -8.23 9.62
C GLN A 284 9.64 -9.29 10.61
N ARG A 285 8.34 -9.60 10.55
CA ARG A 285 7.65 -10.53 11.45
C ARG A 285 7.84 -10.17 12.94
N LEU A 286 7.89 -8.87 13.25
CA LEU A 286 8.05 -8.41 14.63
C LEU A 286 6.89 -8.90 15.50
N ASP A 287 7.23 -9.66 16.54
CA ASP A 287 6.28 -10.33 17.43
C ASP A 287 6.65 -10.08 18.89
N ARG A 288 5.81 -9.35 19.62
CA ARG A 288 6.02 -9.00 21.02
C ARG A 288 4.71 -8.82 21.76
N CYS A 289 4.59 -9.50 22.90
CA CYS A 289 3.41 -9.46 23.76
C CYS A 289 3.38 -8.33 24.79
N ASP A 290 4.22 -7.31 24.61
CA ASP A 290 4.37 -6.23 25.58
C ASP A 290 3.94 -4.91 24.95
N GLY A 291 3.04 -4.22 25.66
CA GLY A 291 2.64 -2.85 25.31
C GLY A 291 3.83 -1.91 25.39
N GLY A 292 4.07 -1.15 24.33
CA GLY A 292 5.11 -0.13 24.27
C GLY A 292 4.59 1.19 23.73
N TRP A 293 5.14 2.28 24.25
CA TRP A 293 4.88 3.63 23.77
C TRP A 293 5.35 3.79 22.32
N LEU A 294 4.54 4.52 21.55
CA LEU A 294 4.85 5.01 20.20
C LEU A 294 4.88 6.53 20.15
N GLN A 295 5.39 7.10 19.07
CA GLN A 295 5.57 8.55 18.91
C GLN A 295 4.26 9.35 19.04
N ASP A 296 3.13 8.79 18.61
CA ASP A 296 1.80 9.42 18.73
C ASP A 296 1.27 9.46 20.18
N GLY A 297 1.97 8.80 21.11
CA GLY A 297 1.54 8.63 22.49
C GLY A 297 0.50 7.53 22.69
N SER A 298 0.26 6.69 21.68
CA SER A 298 -0.47 5.44 21.85
C SER A 298 0.44 4.36 22.42
N VAL A 299 -0.17 3.33 22.99
CA VAL A 299 0.52 2.11 23.42
C VAL A 299 -0.01 0.94 22.60
N ARG A 300 0.90 0.24 21.93
CA ARG A 300 0.56 -0.87 21.01
C ARG A 300 1.50 -2.04 21.21
N PHE A 301 1.15 -3.19 20.64
CA PHE A 301 2.00 -4.38 20.65
C PHE A 301 1.71 -5.27 19.42
N PRO A 302 2.74 -5.70 18.65
CA PRO A 302 2.57 -6.46 17.42
C PRO A 302 2.56 -7.98 17.68
N ILE A 303 1.58 -8.70 17.13
CA ILE A 303 1.46 -10.16 17.28
C ILE A 303 1.38 -10.81 15.90
N THR A 304 2.37 -11.62 15.55
CA THR A 304 2.35 -12.49 14.37
C THR A 304 1.84 -13.88 14.71
N SER A 305 2.07 -14.34 15.94
CA SER A 305 1.66 -15.65 16.45
C SER A 305 0.70 -15.48 17.64
N PRO A 306 -0.62 -15.62 17.41
CA PRO A 306 -1.65 -15.46 18.44
C PRO A 306 -1.43 -16.36 19.66
N ARG A 307 -1.57 -15.79 20.86
CA ARG A 307 -1.34 -16.47 22.15
C ARG A 307 -2.46 -16.14 23.13
N LYS A 308 -2.90 -17.11 23.94
CA LYS A 308 -4.03 -16.95 24.89
C LYS A 308 -3.86 -15.73 25.82
N ASN A 309 -2.66 -15.53 26.34
CA ASN A 309 -2.35 -14.44 27.29
C ASN A 309 -1.91 -13.14 26.60
N CYS A 310 -2.15 -13.01 25.29
CA CYS A 310 -1.61 -11.93 24.48
C CYS A 310 -2.69 -11.21 23.65
N GLY A 311 -3.60 -10.53 24.34
CA GLY A 311 -4.71 -9.82 23.71
C GLY A 311 -5.92 -10.69 23.34
N GLY A 312 -5.91 -11.99 23.67
CA GLY A 312 -7.09 -12.87 23.66
C GLY A 312 -7.73 -13.14 22.29
N LEU A 313 -7.11 -12.70 21.20
CA LEU A 313 -7.66 -12.78 19.85
C LEU A 313 -6.91 -13.83 19.01
N THR A 314 -7.63 -14.46 18.07
CA THR A 314 -7.14 -15.60 17.27
C THR A 314 -6.33 -15.21 16.05
N GLU A 315 -6.32 -13.93 15.67
CA GLU A 315 -5.69 -13.47 14.42
C GLU A 315 -4.39 -12.69 14.67
N PRO A 316 -3.39 -12.78 13.78
CA PRO A 316 -2.23 -11.90 13.78
C PRO A 316 -2.64 -10.42 13.56
N SER A 317 -2.10 -9.49 14.36
CA SER A 317 -2.24 -8.03 14.13
C SER A 317 -1.44 -7.23 15.17
N VAL A 318 -1.32 -5.93 14.92
CA VAL A 318 -0.92 -4.96 15.94
C VAL A 318 -2.13 -4.60 16.82
N ARG A 319 -2.02 -4.88 18.11
CA ARG A 319 -3.03 -4.57 19.13
C ARG A 319 -2.75 -3.20 19.75
N SER A 320 -3.79 -2.57 20.28
CA SER A 320 -3.72 -1.22 20.84
C SER A 320 -4.41 -1.14 22.19
N PHE A 321 -3.75 -0.53 23.18
CA PHE A 321 -4.35 -0.08 24.43
C PHE A 321 -4.88 1.37 24.33
N GLY A 322 -4.87 1.95 23.13
CA GLY A 322 -5.27 3.33 22.90
C GLY A 322 -4.23 4.32 23.41
N TYR A 323 -4.71 5.41 24.02
CA TYR A 323 -3.90 6.52 24.51
C TYR A 323 -3.99 6.61 26.04
N PRO A 324 -3.26 5.75 26.78
CA PRO A 324 -3.30 5.76 28.24
C PRO A 324 -2.67 7.04 28.82
N ASN A 325 -2.87 7.26 30.12
CA ASN A 325 -2.27 8.40 30.81
C ASN A 325 -0.74 8.35 30.70
N LYS A 326 -0.15 9.42 30.16
CA LYS A 326 1.29 9.54 29.88
C LYS A 326 2.19 9.49 31.11
N HIS A 327 1.64 9.61 32.31
CA HIS A 327 2.37 9.52 33.58
C HIS A 327 2.47 8.08 34.12
N HIS A 328 1.71 7.14 33.58
CA HIS A 328 1.76 5.74 34.02
C HIS A 328 3.07 5.07 33.58
N ARG A 329 3.79 4.47 34.53
CA ARG A 329 5.04 3.74 34.32
C ARG A 329 4.74 2.24 34.20
N LEU A 330 4.13 1.83 33.10
CA LEU A 330 3.67 0.44 32.91
C LEU A 330 4.23 -0.20 31.63
N TYR A 331 4.56 0.61 30.63
CA TYR A 331 4.81 0.14 29.27
C TYR A 331 6.27 0.30 28.87
N GLY A 332 6.74 -0.56 27.97
CA GLY A 332 8.05 -0.39 27.33
C GLY A 332 8.04 0.71 26.27
N ALA A 333 9.04 0.70 25.40
CA ALA A 333 9.14 1.62 24.27
C ALA A 333 9.44 0.86 22.98
N TYR A 334 8.69 1.12 21.91
CA TYR A 334 9.13 0.73 20.57
C TYR A 334 9.93 1.89 19.99
N CYS A 335 11.18 1.63 19.65
CA CYS A 335 12.09 2.62 19.08
C CYS A 335 12.40 2.28 17.62
N TYR A 336 12.68 3.30 16.81
CA TYR A 336 13.05 3.17 15.40
C TYR A 336 14.36 3.91 15.12
N ARG A 337 15.25 3.26 14.38
CA ARG A 337 16.52 3.81 13.88
C ARG A 337 16.77 3.40 12.44
#